data_AF-A0A2I2MAX3-F1
#
_entry.id   AF-A0A2I2MAX3-F1
#
_cell.length_a   1.000
_cell.length_b   1.000
_cell.length_c   1.000
_cell.angle_alpha   90.00
_cell.angle_beta   90.00
_cell.angle_gamma   90.00
#
_symmetry.space_group_name_H-M   'P 1'
#
loop_
_entity.id
_entity.type
_entity.pdbx_description
1 polymer ?
#
loop_
_entity_poly.entity_id
_entity_poly.type
_entity_poly.pdbx_seq_one_letter_code
_entity_poly.pdbx_strand_id
1 'polypeptide(L)'
;MKKIGYIIILCLLFAACTKSIEIVYDQTMSIVDQEIEQEVIEQVVEEEPEEEPEQNLVGVWDGTIDCTGCCSPKYRYTLTITKHELVSELIEGSLKISGIPDQQYFAVFKLDMKLKGNELIIKTIGKTENTGTPKPGCGRYCSGNTYELVLSEDKTKFNGDWVKSYKCSVSDKSTLINIEKQ
;
A
#
# COMPACT_ATOMS: atom_id res chain seq x y z
N MET A 1 46.32 31.60 17.81
CA MET A 1 45.31 31.04 18.74
C MET A 1 45.27 29.53 18.44
N LYS A 2 45.99 28.61 19.12
CA LYS A 2 45.68 27.89 20.38
C LYS A 2 44.15 27.74 20.58
N LYS A 3 43.51 26.56 20.65
CA LYS A 3 43.90 25.23 21.15
C LYS A 3 43.13 24.10 20.43
N ILE A 4 43.77 22.94 20.41
CA ILE A 4 43.25 21.58 20.21
C ILE A 4 42.27 21.20 21.33
N GLY A 5 41.24 20.41 21.01
CA GLY A 5 40.41 19.69 21.99
C GLY A 5 39.99 18.33 21.44
N TYR A 6 40.60 17.27 21.98
CA TYR A 6 40.36 15.85 21.69
C TYR A 6 39.17 15.29 22.52
N ILE A 7 38.51 14.27 21.94
CA ILE A 7 37.96 13.00 22.51
C ILE A 7 36.99 13.07 23.70
N ILE A 8 35.87 12.32 23.63
CA ILE A 8 35.56 11.13 24.46
C ILE A 8 34.23 10.52 23.97
N ILE A 9 34.35 9.25 23.58
CA ILE A 9 33.30 8.24 23.35
C ILE A 9 32.52 8.04 24.66
N LEU A 10 31.19 7.97 24.59
CA LEU A 10 30.38 7.40 25.67
C LEU A 10 29.46 6.31 25.09
N CYS A 11 29.95 5.07 25.17
CA CYS A 11 29.09 3.89 25.20
C CYS A 11 28.30 3.90 26.50
N LEU A 12 26.98 3.75 26.43
CA LEU A 12 26.18 3.27 27.55
C LEU A 12 25.33 2.09 27.09
N LEU A 13 25.87 0.92 27.38
CA LEU A 13 25.17 -0.35 27.54
C LEU A 13 24.19 -0.24 28.71
N PHE A 14 22.93 -0.56 28.47
CA PHE A 14 22.00 -1.13 29.43
C PHE A 14 21.02 -1.99 28.62
N ALA A 15 20.57 -3.15 29.02
CA ALA A 15 20.99 -4.16 29.96
C ALA A 15 20.06 -5.33 29.60
N ALA A 16 20.60 -6.55 29.54
CA ALA A 16 19.83 -7.74 29.28
C ALA A 16 18.73 -7.92 30.34
N CYS A 17 17.51 -8.20 29.90
CA CYS A 17 16.46 -8.81 30.70
C CYS A 17 15.99 -10.09 29.98
N THR A 18 16.84 -11.12 30.03
CA THR A 18 16.41 -12.50 29.81
C THR A 18 15.60 -12.94 31.02
N LYS A 19 14.27 -12.99 30.87
CA LYS A 19 13.44 -13.79 31.80
C LYS A 19 13.58 -15.25 31.37
N SER A 20 14.41 -15.99 32.10
CA SER A 20 14.44 -17.44 32.09
C SER A 20 13.08 -17.97 32.53
N ILE A 21 12.40 -18.72 31.65
CA ILE A 21 11.26 -19.54 32.03
C ILE A 21 11.84 -20.88 32.52
N GLU A 22 11.63 -21.18 33.79
CA GLU A 22 11.86 -22.51 34.36
C GLU A 22 10.87 -23.49 33.72
N ILE A 23 11.37 -24.44 32.95
CA ILE A 23 10.59 -25.62 32.56
C ILE A 23 10.83 -26.67 33.63
N VAL A 24 9.80 -26.92 34.43
CA VAL A 24 9.74 -28.00 35.42
C VAL A 24 9.64 -29.32 34.66
N TYR A 25 10.61 -30.21 34.85
CA TYR A 25 10.56 -31.59 34.39
C TYR A 25 9.65 -32.38 35.33
N ASP A 26 8.51 -32.86 34.82
CA ASP A 26 7.77 -33.93 35.48
C ASP A 26 8.43 -35.27 35.14
N GLN A 27 9.21 -35.80 36.09
CA GLN A 27 9.56 -37.22 36.12
C GLN A 27 8.37 -38.00 36.67
N THR A 28 7.80 -38.90 35.87
CA THR A 28 7.16 -40.11 36.40
C THR A 28 7.65 -41.33 35.62
N MET A 29 8.20 -42.29 36.37
CA MET A 29 8.78 -43.56 35.95
C MET A 29 7.72 -44.53 35.38
N SER A 30 8.10 -45.34 34.39
CA SER A 30 8.23 -46.81 34.53
C SER A 30 8.06 -47.58 33.21
N ILE A 31 9.20 -48.02 32.65
CA ILE A 31 9.52 -49.36 32.08
C ILE A 31 8.51 -49.99 31.09
N VAL A 32 8.94 -50.23 29.84
CA VAL A 32 9.07 -51.57 29.22
C VAL A 32 10.10 -51.50 28.08
N ASP A 33 11.11 -52.38 28.14
CA ASP A 33 12.09 -52.69 27.09
C ASP A 33 11.42 -53.18 25.80
N GLN A 34 11.81 -52.64 24.65
CA GLN A 34 12.03 -53.44 23.44
C GLN A 34 12.83 -52.63 22.40
N GLU A 35 14.07 -53.05 22.19
CA GLU A 35 14.90 -52.73 21.03
C GLU A 35 14.21 -53.20 19.74
N ILE A 36 13.93 -52.30 18.80
CA ILE A 36 13.82 -52.62 17.37
C ILE A 36 14.43 -51.46 16.56
N GLU A 37 15.50 -51.79 15.84
CA GLU A 37 16.10 -51.03 14.74
C GLU A 37 15.05 -50.61 13.72
N GLN A 38 15.04 -49.34 13.31
CA GLN A 38 15.26 -48.94 11.91
C GLN A 38 15.21 -47.42 11.78
N GLU A 39 16.35 -46.85 11.39
CA GLU A 39 16.46 -45.53 10.80
C GLU A 39 15.48 -45.39 9.62
N VAL A 40 14.44 -44.58 9.82
CA VAL A 40 13.84 -43.79 8.74
C VAL A 40 13.69 -42.39 9.31
N ILE A 41 14.76 -41.60 9.15
CA ILE A 41 14.68 -40.15 9.30
C ILE A 41 13.86 -39.68 8.10
N GLU A 42 12.54 -39.65 8.26
CA GLU A 42 11.68 -38.86 7.39
C GLU A 42 12.03 -37.41 7.70
N GLN A 43 12.92 -36.84 6.86
CA GLN A 43 13.16 -35.42 6.82
C GLN A 43 11.82 -34.77 6.46
N VAL A 44 11.07 -34.38 7.49
CA VAL A 44 10.10 -33.31 7.37
C VAL A 44 10.94 -32.09 7.01
N VAL A 45 11.05 -31.85 5.70
CA VAL A 45 11.44 -30.55 5.17
C VAL A 45 10.34 -29.63 5.68
N GLU A 46 10.60 -28.97 6.81
CA GLU A 46 9.92 -27.71 7.12
C GLU A 46 10.25 -26.80 5.94
N GLU A 47 9.34 -26.75 4.96
CA GLU A 47 9.31 -25.68 3.98
C GLU A 47 9.22 -24.41 4.83
N GLU A 48 10.35 -23.70 4.95
CA GLU A 48 10.34 -22.34 5.44
C GLU A 48 9.24 -21.62 4.65
N PRO A 49 8.24 -20.98 5.29
CA PRO A 49 7.26 -20.23 4.54
C PRO A 49 8.03 -19.23 3.70
N GLU A 50 7.93 -19.34 2.37
CA GLU A 50 8.42 -18.31 1.46
C GLU A 50 7.90 -16.99 2.02
N GLU A 51 8.81 -16.15 2.53
CA GLU A 51 8.46 -14.79 2.91
C GLU A 51 8.00 -14.12 1.63
N GLU A 52 6.69 -14.11 1.40
CA GLU A 52 6.09 -13.30 0.36
C GLU A 52 6.66 -11.90 0.54
N PRO A 53 7.24 -11.30 -0.51
CA PRO A 53 7.86 -9.99 -0.38
C PRO A 53 6.81 -9.04 0.18
N GLU A 54 7.09 -8.46 1.35
CA GLU A 54 6.21 -7.50 2.03
C GLU A 54 5.68 -6.53 0.98
N GLN A 55 4.36 -6.53 0.80
CA GLN A 55 3.68 -5.85 -0.31
C GLN A 55 3.81 -4.32 -0.13
N ASN A 56 4.91 -3.72 -0.57
CA ASN A 56 5.13 -2.29 -0.43
C ASN A 56 4.55 -1.52 -1.62
N LEU A 57 3.45 -0.81 -1.37
CA LEU A 57 2.73 -0.02 -2.36
C LEU A 57 3.27 1.41 -2.52
N VAL A 58 4.24 1.82 -1.70
CA VAL A 58 4.85 3.16 -1.77
C VAL A 58 5.43 3.39 -3.16
N GLY A 59 5.13 4.56 -3.72
CA GLY A 59 5.55 4.95 -5.06
C GLY A 59 4.52 5.79 -5.80
N VAL A 60 4.85 6.07 -7.06
CA VAL A 60 3.96 6.76 -8.00
C VAL A 60 3.38 5.71 -8.96
N TRP A 61 2.07 5.75 -9.12
CA TRP A 61 1.31 4.91 -10.02
C TRP A 61 0.60 5.83 -11.01
N ASP A 62 0.93 5.71 -12.30
CA ASP A 62 0.41 6.60 -13.33
C ASP A 62 -0.32 5.81 -14.41
N GLY A 63 -1.36 6.42 -14.96
CA GLY A 63 -2.05 5.86 -16.10
C GLY A 63 -3.13 6.79 -16.62
N THR A 64 -3.97 6.25 -17.49
CA THR A 64 -5.00 7.04 -18.17
C THR A 64 -6.34 6.35 -18.17
N ILE A 65 -7.38 7.16 -18.18
CA ILE A 65 -8.77 6.74 -18.22
C ILE A 65 -9.45 7.47 -19.37
N ASP A 66 -10.25 6.74 -20.15
CA ASP A 66 -11.07 7.32 -21.21
C ASP A 66 -12.48 7.58 -20.66
N CYS A 67 -12.91 8.84 -20.60
CA CYS A 67 -14.24 9.22 -20.12
C CYS A 67 -15.03 9.92 -21.23
N THR A 68 -15.82 9.13 -21.96
CA THR A 68 -16.60 9.61 -23.12
C THR A 68 -17.72 10.59 -22.78
N GLY A 69 -18.16 10.66 -21.51
CA GLY A 69 -19.18 11.60 -21.02
C GLY A 69 -18.65 12.75 -20.16
N CYS A 70 -17.33 12.86 -20.01
CA CYS A 70 -16.71 13.91 -19.20
C CYS A 70 -16.32 15.13 -20.03
N CYS A 71 -15.97 16.23 -19.33
CA CYS A 71 -15.42 17.44 -19.94
C CYS A 71 -14.18 17.17 -20.81
N SER A 72 -13.28 16.31 -20.34
CA SER A 72 -12.17 15.81 -21.15
C SER A 72 -12.48 14.37 -21.55
N PRO A 73 -12.29 13.99 -22.82
CA PRO A 73 -12.54 12.63 -23.27
C PRO A 73 -11.55 11.62 -22.66
N LYS A 74 -10.42 12.12 -22.14
CA LYS A 74 -9.37 11.33 -21.52
C LYS A 74 -8.77 12.10 -20.33
N TYR A 75 -8.44 11.39 -19.26
CA TYR A 75 -7.73 11.94 -18.10
C TYR A 75 -6.48 11.12 -17.79
N ARG A 76 -5.48 11.77 -17.21
CA ARG A 76 -4.35 11.14 -16.53
C ARG A 76 -4.66 11.04 -15.04
N TYR A 77 -4.41 9.87 -14.48
CA TYR A 77 -4.55 9.56 -13.06
C TYR A 77 -3.15 9.25 -12.52
N THR A 78 -2.72 10.05 -11.55
CA THR A 78 -1.43 9.85 -10.88
C THR A 78 -1.70 9.66 -9.39
N LEU A 79 -1.65 8.41 -8.94
CA LEU A 79 -1.76 8.02 -7.54
C LEU A 79 -0.36 8.00 -6.93
N THR A 80 -0.16 8.77 -5.87
CA THR A 80 1.09 8.75 -5.11
C THR A 80 0.81 8.19 -3.73
N ILE A 81 1.37 7.02 -3.43
CA ILE A 81 1.33 6.41 -2.10
C ILE A 81 2.63 6.77 -1.40
N THR A 82 2.53 7.53 -0.32
CA THR A 82 3.68 8.02 0.45
C THR A 82 4.01 7.15 1.64
N LYS A 83 3.03 6.36 2.11
CA LYS A 83 3.17 5.52 3.29
C LYS A 83 2.32 4.26 3.13
N HIS A 84 2.89 3.10 3.46
CA HIS A 84 2.19 1.83 3.60
C HIS A 84 2.74 1.09 4.82
N GLU A 85 1.96 1.01 5.90
CA GLU A 85 2.30 0.24 7.10
C GLU A 85 1.35 -0.96 7.21
N LEU A 86 1.88 -2.18 7.03
CA LEU A 86 1.08 -3.41 7.03
C LEU A 86 0.39 -3.66 8.38
N VAL A 87 1.10 -3.44 9.49
CA VAL A 87 0.62 -3.73 10.86
C VAL A 87 -0.57 -2.84 11.26
N SER A 88 -0.56 -1.57 10.84
CA SER A 88 -1.59 -0.59 11.18
C SER A 88 -2.68 -0.46 10.10
N GLU A 89 -2.57 -1.22 9.00
CA GLU A 89 -3.36 -1.05 7.77
C GLU A 89 -3.34 0.39 7.24
N LEU A 90 -2.33 1.20 7.60
CA LEU A 90 -2.28 2.61 7.25
C LEU A 90 -1.69 2.78 5.86
N ILE A 91 -2.47 3.41 4.97
CA ILE A 91 -2.03 3.81 3.64
C ILE A 91 -2.31 5.30 3.46
N GLU A 92 -1.27 6.07 3.17
CA GLU A 92 -1.37 7.51 2.95
C GLU A 92 -0.92 7.88 1.54
N GLY A 93 -1.57 8.88 0.97
CA GLY A 93 -1.27 9.29 -0.39
C GLY A 93 -2.19 10.38 -0.93
N SER A 94 -2.00 10.67 -2.21
CA SER A 94 -2.80 11.64 -2.95
C SER A 94 -3.11 11.13 -4.35
N LEU A 95 -4.22 11.60 -4.92
CA LEU A 95 -4.59 11.34 -6.30
C LEU A 95 -4.64 12.66 -7.07
N LYS A 96 -3.82 12.79 -8.10
CA LYS A 96 -3.91 13.88 -9.08
C LYS A 96 -4.69 13.41 -10.30
N ILE A 97 -5.66 14.22 -10.70
CA ILE A 97 -6.45 14.00 -11.92
C ILE A 97 -6.30 15.22 -12.81
N SER A 98 -5.89 15.01 -14.06
CA SER A 98 -5.74 16.06 -15.06
C SER A 98 -6.32 15.63 -16.42
N GLY A 99 -6.93 16.57 -17.13
CA GLY A 99 -7.43 16.29 -18.48
C GLY A 99 -6.28 16.14 -19.48
N ILE A 100 -6.46 15.28 -20.48
CA ILE A 100 -5.57 15.20 -21.65
C ILE A 100 -6.27 15.85 -22.85
N PRO A 101 -5.60 16.75 -23.60
CA PRO A 101 -4.20 17.18 -23.46
C PRO A 101 -3.97 18.29 -22.42
N ASP A 102 -5.03 18.93 -21.91
CA ASP A 102 -4.93 20.14 -21.08
C ASP A 102 -4.53 19.87 -19.61
N GLN A 103 -3.33 19.33 -19.39
CA GLN A 103 -2.86 18.88 -18.06
C GLN A 103 -2.60 20.02 -17.06
N GLN A 104 -2.63 21.27 -17.51
CA GLN A 104 -2.55 22.47 -16.68
C GLN A 104 -3.76 22.66 -15.76
N TYR A 105 -4.93 22.10 -16.15
CA TYR A 105 -6.13 22.09 -15.31
C TYR A 105 -6.20 20.75 -14.58
N PHE A 106 -5.92 20.76 -13.27
CA PHE A 106 -5.90 19.54 -12.47
C PHE A 106 -6.47 19.73 -11.09
N ALA A 107 -6.85 18.62 -10.46
CA ALA A 107 -7.21 18.56 -9.06
C ALA A 107 -6.33 17.52 -8.35
N VAL A 108 -5.91 17.84 -7.13
CA VAL A 108 -5.22 16.92 -6.22
C VAL A 108 -6.13 16.65 -5.03
N PHE A 109 -6.37 15.37 -4.77
CA PHE A 109 -7.26 14.90 -3.71
C PHE A 109 -6.46 14.28 -2.57
N LYS A 110 -6.93 14.53 -1.35
CA LYS A 110 -6.59 13.72 -0.18
C LYS A 110 -7.36 12.41 -0.23
N LEU A 111 -6.71 11.33 0.14
CA LEU A 111 -7.26 9.99 0.07
C LEU A 111 -7.47 9.38 1.45
N ASP A 112 -8.54 8.62 1.58
CA ASP A 112 -8.72 7.55 2.56
C ASP A 112 -8.61 6.24 1.79
N MET A 113 -7.66 5.39 2.17
CA MET A 113 -7.31 4.19 1.42
C MET A 113 -7.35 2.97 2.32
N LYS A 114 -7.89 1.87 1.79
CA LYS A 114 -7.91 0.58 2.46
C LYS A 114 -7.50 -0.52 1.49
N LEU A 115 -6.55 -1.35 1.90
CA LEU A 115 -6.15 -2.56 1.17
C LEU A 115 -6.77 -3.79 1.84
N LYS A 116 -7.35 -4.68 1.03
CA LYS A 116 -7.87 -5.98 1.47
C LYS A 116 -7.41 -7.05 0.47
N GLY A 117 -6.40 -7.83 0.86
CA GLY A 117 -5.70 -8.68 -0.10
C GLY A 117 -5.13 -7.81 -1.23
N ASN A 118 -5.58 -8.05 -2.46
CA ASN A 118 -5.14 -7.29 -3.64
C ASN A 118 -6.05 -6.11 -4.00
N GLU A 119 -7.16 -5.92 -3.28
CA GLU A 119 -8.12 -4.84 -3.55
C GLU A 119 -7.78 -3.58 -2.77
N LEU A 120 -7.43 -2.51 -3.48
CA LEU A 120 -7.23 -1.16 -2.97
C LEU A 120 -8.49 -0.31 -3.21
N ILE A 121 -9.18 0.02 -2.13
CA ILE A 121 -10.32 0.94 -2.14
C ILE A 121 -9.81 2.34 -1.84
N ILE A 122 -10.06 3.29 -2.74
CA ILE A 122 -9.64 4.68 -2.63
C ILE A 122 -10.87 5.57 -2.53
N LYS A 123 -10.95 6.39 -1.47
CA LYS A 123 -11.98 7.42 -1.30
C LYS A 123 -11.35 8.80 -1.27
N THR A 124 -11.83 9.71 -2.11
CA THR A 124 -11.41 11.12 -2.00
C THR A 124 -12.16 11.77 -0.84
N ILE A 125 -11.45 12.16 0.22
CA ILE A 125 -12.04 12.78 1.42
C ILE A 125 -11.89 14.31 1.43
N GLY A 126 -11.11 14.86 0.52
CA GLY A 126 -10.90 16.29 0.41
C GLY A 126 -10.04 16.65 -0.81
N LYS A 127 -9.82 17.95 -1.00
CA LYS A 127 -8.94 18.50 -2.03
C LYS A 127 -7.79 19.22 -1.35
N THR A 128 -6.56 18.94 -1.78
CA THR A 128 -5.35 19.64 -1.34
C THR A 128 -5.05 20.81 -2.25
N GLU A 129 -5.28 20.65 -3.54
CA GLU A 129 -5.03 21.68 -4.54
C GLU A 129 -6.04 21.57 -5.69
N ASN A 130 -6.47 22.72 -6.19
CA ASN A 130 -7.12 22.85 -7.47
C ASN A 130 -6.39 24.03 -8.11
N THR A 131 -5.85 23.90 -9.32
CA THR A 131 -5.20 25.04 -9.99
C THR A 131 -6.25 26.05 -10.44
N GLY A 132 -6.81 26.81 -9.48
CA GLY A 132 -7.47 28.12 -9.54
C GLY A 132 -8.69 28.30 -10.44
N THR A 133 -8.71 27.72 -11.64
CA THR A 133 -9.73 27.91 -12.66
C THR A 133 -10.14 26.55 -13.21
N PRO A 134 -11.43 26.20 -13.13
CA PRO A 134 -11.96 25.10 -13.93
C PRO A 134 -11.56 25.31 -15.40
N LYS A 135 -11.30 24.22 -16.12
CA LYS A 135 -11.14 24.28 -17.58
C LYS A 135 -12.33 25.06 -18.17
N PRO A 136 -12.12 26.09 -19.01
CA PRO A 136 -13.22 26.87 -19.58
C PRO A 136 -14.28 25.98 -20.24
N GLY A 137 -15.55 26.29 -20.01
CA GLY A 137 -16.67 25.47 -20.49
C GLY A 137 -16.91 24.19 -19.70
N CYS A 138 -16.08 23.89 -18.71
CA CYS A 138 -16.22 22.72 -17.85
C CYS A 138 -16.49 23.12 -16.40
N GLY A 139 -17.34 22.30 -15.76
CA GLY A 139 -17.59 22.41 -14.33
C GLY A 139 -16.37 22.06 -13.49
N ARG A 140 -16.54 22.12 -12.17
CA ARG A 140 -15.51 21.67 -11.22
C ARG A 140 -15.33 20.15 -11.29
N TYR A 141 -14.13 19.67 -10.96
CA TYR A 141 -13.90 18.25 -10.72
C TYR A 141 -14.83 17.68 -9.65
N CYS A 142 -15.36 16.49 -9.94
CA CYS A 142 -16.16 15.69 -9.04
C CYS A 142 -15.42 15.42 -7.72
N SER A 143 -16.19 15.33 -6.63
CA SER A 143 -15.67 15.14 -5.27
C SER A 143 -16.38 13.98 -4.60
N GLY A 144 -15.79 13.43 -3.53
CA GLY A 144 -16.35 12.26 -2.86
C GLY A 144 -16.36 11.05 -3.79
N ASN A 145 -15.33 10.93 -4.63
CA ASN A 145 -15.15 9.81 -5.54
C ASN A 145 -14.71 8.57 -4.75
N THR A 146 -15.18 7.41 -5.19
CA THR A 146 -14.70 6.10 -4.74
C THR A 146 -14.19 5.32 -5.94
N TYR A 147 -13.00 4.76 -5.81
CA TYR A 147 -12.36 3.90 -6.80
C TYR A 147 -12.03 2.57 -6.16
N GLU A 148 -12.20 1.49 -6.90
CA GLU A 148 -11.89 0.13 -6.47
C GLU A 148 -10.88 -0.42 -7.47
N LEU A 149 -9.65 -0.69 -7.01
CA LEU A 149 -8.53 -1.08 -7.84
C LEU A 149 -7.97 -2.42 -7.36
N VAL A 150 -7.67 -3.33 -8.28
CA VAL A 150 -7.07 -4.64 -8.00
C VAL A 150 -5.62 -4.65 -8.46
N LEU A 151 -4.70 -4.98 -7.55
CA LEU A 151 -3.28 -5.15 -7.85
C LEU A 151 -3.08 -6.45 -8.66
N SER A 152 -2.30 -6.36 -9.73
CA SER A 152 -1.88 -7.50 -10.53
C SER A 152 -0.96 -8.44 -9.75
N GLU A 153 -0.88 -9.70 -10.17
CA GLU A 153 -0.03 -10.73 -9.54
C GLU A 153 1.45 -10.35 -9.54
N ASP A 154 1.93 -9.70 -10.61
CA ASP A 154 3.30 -9.20 -10.73
C ASP A 154 3.55 -7.92 -9.90
N LYS A 155 2.53 -7.42 -9.20
CA LYS A 155 2.56 -6.24 -8.32
C LYS A 155 3.01 -4.95 -9.03
N THR A 156 2.91 -4.89 -10.36
CA THR A 156 3.32 -3.70 -11.16
C THR A 156 2.17 -2.79 -11.55
N LYS A 157 0.92 -3.26 -11.42
CA LYS A 157 -0.23 -2.62 -12.05
C LYS A 157 -1.48 -2.70 -11.18
N PHE A 158 -2.26 -1.63 -11.18
CA PHE A 158 -3.63 -1.62 -10.66
C PHE A 158 -4.63 -1.51 -11.81
N ASN A 159 -5.66 -2.35 -11.79
CA ASN A 159 -6.80 -2.28 -12.70
C ASN A 159 -8.09 -2.18 -11.91
N GLY A 160 -9.03 -1.35 -12.34
CA GLY A 160 -10.32 -1.30 -11.68
C GLY A 160 -11.19 -0.16 -12.19
N ASP A 161 -12.04 0.37 -11.32
CA ASP A 161 -13.17 1.19 -11.75
C ASP A 161 -13.38 2.42 -10.85
N TRP A 162 -13.88 3.49 -11.47
CA TRP A 162 -14.56 4.56 -10.75
C TRP A 162 -16.00 4.13 -10.47
N VAL A 163 -16.34 3.90 -9.19
CA VAL A 163 -17.63 3.28 -8.80
C VAL A 163 -18.65 4.29 -8.29
N LYS A 164 -18.21 5.42 -7.73
CA LYS A 164 -19.11 6.40 -7.11
C LYS A 164 -18.55 7.81 -7.15
N SER A 165 -19.43 8.80 -7.24
CA SER A 165 -19.11 10.21 -7.00
C SER A 165 -20.26 10.91 -6.28
N TYR A 166 -19.94 11.95 -5.51
CA TYR A 166 -20.96 12.84 -4.97
C TYR A 166 -21.39 13.86 -6.04
N LYS A 167 -22.70 13.92 -6.33
CA LYS A 167 -23.33 14.89 -7.24
C LYS A 167 -22.79 14.93 -8.68
N CYS A 168 -22.02 13.93 -9.08
CA CYS A 168 -21.66 13.70 -10.47
C CYS A 168 -22.17 12.32 -10.88
N SER A 169 -22.63 12.21 -12.13
CA SER A 169 -22.87 10.92 -12.74
C SER A 169 -21.53 10.24 -13.01
N VAL A 170 -21.38 9.02 -12.52
CA VAL A 170 -20.38 8.07 -13.01
C VAL A 170 -21.04 7.36 -14.19
N SER A 171 -20.38 7.24 -15.35
CA SER A 171 -21.01 6.55 -16.46
C SER A 171 -21.21 5.07 -16.10
N ASP A 172 -22.41 4.53 -16.36
CA ASP A 172 -22.76 3.12 -16.07
C ASP A 172 -21.86 2.11 -16.79
N LYS A 173 -21.15 2.55 -17.85
CA LYS A 173 -19.97 1.88 -18.37
C LYS A 173 -18.80 2.32 -17.49
N SER A 174 -18.52 1.53 -16.45
CA SER A 174 -17.47 1.80 -15.48
C SER A 174 -16.21 2.23 -16.21
N THR A 175 -15.73 3.42 -15.87
CA THR A 175 -14.60 3.99 -16.58
C THR A 175 -13.37 3.22 -16.10
N LEU A 176 -12.86 2.30 -16.93
CA LEU A 176 -11.76 1.43 -16.57
C LEU A 176 -10.51 2.26 -16.26
N ILE A 177 -10.03 2.13 -15.03
CA ILE A 177 -8.79 2.73 -14.55
C ILE A 177 -7.71 1.68 -14.65
N ASN A 178 -6.63 2.05 -15.33
CA ASN A 178 -5.40 1.29 -15.37
C ASN A 178 -4.27 2.25 -15.00
N ILE A 179 -3.54 1.92 -13.94
CA ILE A 179 -2.35 2.65 -13.51
C ILE A 179 -1.19 1.67 -13.26
N GLU A 180 0.01 2.07 -13.64
CA GLU A 180 1.23 1.27 -13.56
C GLU A 180 2.25 1.97 -12.66
N LYS A 181 3.00 1.18 -11.89
CA LYS A 181 4.08 1.68 -11.04
C LYS A 181 5.19 2.29 -11.92
N GLN A 182 5.59 3.52 -11.58
CA GLN A 182 6.66 4.26 -12.28
C GLN A 182 8.05 3.96 -11.70
#